data_AF-A0A1Q3TKD1-F1
#
_entry.id   AF-A0A1Q3TKD1-F1
#
_cell.length_a   1.000
_cell.length_b   1.000
_cell.length_c   1.000
_cell.angle_alpha   90.00
_cell.angle_beta   90.00
_cell.angle_gamma   90.00
#
_symmetry.space_group_name_H-M   'P 1'
#
loop_
_entity.id
_entity.type
_entity.pdbx_description
1 polymer ?
#
loop_
_entity_poly.entity_id
_entity_poly.type
_entity_poly.pdbx_seq_one_letter_code
_entity_poly.pdbx_strand_id
1 'polypeptide(L)'
;MTDPLGIQSSLPPLYAGWLSEALPGAIPAETKATCENCAMCQQNANTGSQAMFFNPNTKCCTYLPELANFLVGRILAEPDASTVPGRDRLEEWIDRGIAVTPFGAVKPPLYDLLYTQATDFFGKSEAMLCPYYIKEGGLCGIWQHRNSICATWYCKHNRGAVGFTFWRTLQKMLGMAERYLAVWCILQLDLGATALKKLFPVENPNQAGAMRTPLNAKQLDGIKDEDNYRVLWGNWLGREKDYYRVCGQLVSGLSWEQVLDIGGIELRMMDRLTLEAYQNLVSEEIPPRLQSGTFQIIRSGSNRHLVETYSIYDPLSMPRQLMEVLDYFDGRPTEEAVQAIYDEKDLNLTAGLIRKLTDFQVLRPTDS
;
A
#
# COMPACT_ATOMS: atom_id res chain seq x y z
N MET A 1 -6.06 1.83 -23.82
CA MET A 1 -5.20 2.79 -24.52
C MET A 1 -3.79 2.53 -24.02
N THR A 2 -2.91 1.98 -24.86
CA THR A 2 -1.53 1.67 -24.50
C THR A 2 -0.74 2.96 -24.39
N ASP A 3 -0.16 3.20 -23.21
CA ASP A 3 0.77 4.28 -22.93
C ASP A 3 1.91 4.30 -23.98
N PRO A 4 2.22 5.46 -24.60
CA PRO A 4 3.28 5.57 -25.61
C PRO A 4 4.68 5.14 -25.15
N LEU A 5 4.89 4.94 -23.84
CA LEU A 5 6.16 4.51 -23.25
C LEU A 5 6.25 3.01 -22.94
N GLY A 6 5.20 2.22 -23.19
CA GLY A 6 5.24 0.76 -23.00
C GLY A 6 5.44 0.30 -21.54
N ILE A 7 5.38 1.21 -20.57
CA ILE A 7 5.41 0.87 -19.14
C ILE A 7 3.96 0.76 -18.68
N GLN A 8 3.48 -0.46 -18.54
CA GLN A 8 2.21 -0.73 -17.87
C GLN A 8 2.36 -0.24 -16.41
N SER A 9 1.73 0.89 -16.08
CA SER A 9 1.82 1.47 -14.74
C SER A 9 1.44 0.43 -13.69
N SER A 10 2.28 0.28 -12.65
CA SER A 10 2.01 -0.61 -11.52
C SER A 10 0.86 -0.11 -10.63
N LEU A 11 0.32 1.07 -10.92
CA LEU A 11 -0.71 1.76 -10.15
C LEU A 11 -2.05 1.81 -10.90
N PRO A 12 -3.18 1.85 -10.17
CA PRO A 12 -4.49 2.17 -10.72
C PRO A 12 -4.47 3.43 -11.61
N PRO A 13 -5.23 3.48 -12.73
CA PRO A 13 -5.20 4.61 -13.67
C PRO A 13 -5.39 6.00 -13.06
N LEU A 14 -6.24 6.13 -12.03
CA LEU A 14 -6.43 7.42 -11.34
C LEU A 14 -5.14 7.90 -10.69
N TYR A 15 -4.45 7.02 -9.96
CA TYR A 15 -3.20 7.34 -9.28
C TYR A 15 -2.05 7.49 -10.27
N ALA A 16 -2.02 6.69 -11.32
CA ALA A 16 -1.06 6.85 -12.40
C ALA A 16 -1.16 8.25 -13.05
N GLY A 17 -2.39 8.74 -13.30
CA GLY A 17 -2.63 10.08 -13.81
C GLY A 17 -2.08 11.17 -12.88
N TRP A 18 -2.45 11.14 -11.60
CA TRP A 18 -1.95 12.11 -10.62
C TRP A 18 -0.42 12.09 -10.48
N LEU A 19 0.20 10.91 -10.44
CA LEU A 19 1.65 10.81 -10.27
C LEU A 19 2.43 11.21 -11.52
N SER A 20 1.83 11.14 -12.71
CA SER A 20 2.44 11.69 -13.91
C SER A 20 2.59 13.22 -13.86
N GLU A 21 1.77 13.89 -13.06
CA GLU A 21 1.87 15.33 -12.78
C GLU A 21 2.74 15.63 -11.55
N ALA A 22 2.66 14.79 -10.51
CA ALA A 22 3.35 15.00 -9.24
C ALA A 22 4.86 14.71 -9.29
N LEU A 23 5.29 13.74 -10.11
CA LEU A 23 6.67 13.26 -10.14
C LEU A 23 7.38 13.64 -11.45
N PRO A 24 8.69 13.91 -11.40
CA PRO A 24 9.44 14.33 -12.59
C PRO A 24 9.77 13.17 -13.55
N GLY A 25 9.41 11.92 -13.23
CA GLY A 25 9.69 10.76 -14.06
C GLY A 25 8.95 9.49 -13.63
N ALA A 26 9.19 8.42 -14.37
CA ALA A 26 8.54 7.13 -14.12
C ALA A 26 9.04 6.47 -12.83
N ILE A 27 8.12 5.84 -12.09
CA ILE A 27 8.45 5.04 -10.91
C ILE A 27 9.06 3.71 -11.37
N PRO A 28 10.28 3.35 -10.91
CA PRO A 28 10.85 2.03 -11.21
C PRO A 28 9.96 0.89 -10.73
N ALA A 29 9.76 -0.13 -11.58
CA ALA A 29 8.89 -1.25 -11.27
C ALA A 29 9.45 -2.18 -10.17
N GLU A 30 8.58 -2.63 -9.27
CA GLU A 30 8.90 -3.64 -8.25
C GLU A 30 8.76 -5.07 -8.81
N THR A 31 9.75 -5.50 -9.57
CA THR A 31 9.73 -6.80 -10.27
C THR A 31 9.80 -8.01 -9.34
N LYS A 32 10.17 -7.82 -8.07
CA LYS A 32 10.23 -8.90 -7.06
C LYS A 32 8.89 -9.18 -6.37
N ALA A 33 7.86 -8.36 -6.59
CA ALA A 33 6.61 -8.42 -5.85
C ALA A 33 5.38 -8.24 -6.77
N THR A 34 5.24 -9.13 -7.75
CA THR A 34 4.08 -9.14 -8.65
C THR A 34 2.96 -10.05 -8.14
N CYS A 35 1.70 -9.69 -8.41
CA CYS A 35 0.54 -10.49 -7.99
C CYS A 35 0.44 -11.81 -8.79
N GLU A 36 0.78 -11.77 -10.08
CA GLU A 36 0.71 -12.93 -10.99
C GLU A 36 1.68 -14.03 -10.59
N ASN A 37 2.91 -13.67 -10.22
CA ASN A 37 3.94 -14.60 -9.76
C ASN A 37 4.40 -14.22 -8.34
N CYS A 38 3.51 -14.43 -7.37
CA CYS A 38 3.73 -13.99 -6.00
C CYS A 38 4.96 -14.65 -5.35
N ALA A 39 6.01 -13.87 -5.13
CA ALA A 39 7.27 -14.32 -4.53
C ALA A 39 7.16 -14.77 -3.05
N MET A 40 5.98 -14.61 -2.44
CA MET A 40 5.66 -15.04 -1.09
C MET A 40 4.88 -16.36 -1.05
N CYS A 41 4.42 -16.86 -2.19
CA CYS A 41 3.81 -18.19 -2.28
C CYS A 41 4.93 -19.22 -2.42
N GLN A 42 5.00 -20.20 -1.53
CA GLN A 42 6.00 -21.26 -1.61
C GLN A 42 5.84 -22.03 -2.92
N GLN A 43 6.79 -21.90 -3.85
CA GLN A 43 6.83 -22.81 -5.00
C GLN A 43 7.61 -24.09 -4.72
N ASN A 44 8.54 -24.14 -3.75
CA ASN A 44 9.35 -25.34 -3.42
C ASN A 44 10.10 -25.18 -2.07
N ALA A 45 9.43 -24.84 -0.97
CA ALA A 45 10.11 -24.76 0.32
C ALA A 45 10.16 -26.15 0.96
N ASN A 46 11.29 -26.85 0.83
CA ASN A 46 11.65 -27.92 1.76
C ASN A 46 11.47 -27.37 3.19
N THR A 47 10.68 -28.09 3.98
CA THR A 47 10.11 -27.77 5.29
C THR A 47 11.15 -27.47 6.36
N GLY A 48 11.83 -26.32 6.26
CA GLY A 48 12.85 -25.90 7.21
C GLY A 48 13.26 -24.42 7.15
N SER A 49 12.52 -23.57 6.44
CA SER A 49 12.81 -22.12 6.41
C SER A 49 11.85 -21.35 7.32
N GLN A 50 12.40 -20.61 8.29
CA GLN A 50 11.70 -19.62 9.12
C GLN A 50 11.24 -18.35 8.35
N ALA A 51 11.43 -18.31 7.03
CA ALA A 51 10.93 -17.20 6.21
C ALA A 51 9.39 -17.20 6.20
N MET A 52 8.78 -16.02 6.38
CA MET A 52 7.33 -15.88 6.36
C MET A 52 6.83 -16.07 4.92
N PHE A 53 5.93 -17.03 4.71
CA PHE A 53 5.27 -17.27 3.42
C PHE A 53 3.77 -17.11 3.54
N PHE A 54 3.14 -16.80 2.40
CA PHE A 54 1.70 -16.74 2.25
C PHE A 54 1.15 -18.06 1.73
N ASN A 55 -0.10 -18.34 2.10
CA ASN A 55 -0.92 -19.38 1.49
C ASN A 55 -1.11 -19.06 -0.01
N PRO A 56 -0.78 -19.96 -0.95
CA PRO A 56 -0.96 -19.76 -2.39
C PRO A 56 -2.39 -19.38 -2.80
N ASN A 57 -3.40 -19.83 -2.05
CA ASN A 57 -4.82 -19.56 -2.31
C ASN A 57 -5.26 -18.16 -1.87
N THR A 58 -4.48 -17.49 -1.01
CA THR A 58 -4.84 -16.16 -0.49
C THR A 58 -3.86 -15.07 -0.88
N LYS A 59 -2.57 -15.40 -1.08
CA LYS A 59 -1.48 -14.42 -1.28
C LYS A 59 -1.54 -13.35 -0.19
N CYS A 60 -1.27 -12.07 -0.48
CA CYS A 60 -1.53 -10.96 0.44
C CYS A 60 -3.01 -10.51 0.48
N CYS A 61 -3.90 -11.15 -0.28
CA CYS A 61 -5.32 -10.77 -0.40
C CYS A 61 -6.16 -11.25 0.80
N THR A 62 -5.62 -11.15 2.01
CA THR A 62 -6.37 -11.25 3.28
C THR A 62 -6.52 -9.87 3.95
N TYR A 63 -6.29 -8.81 3.17
CA TYR A 63 -6.63 -7.44 3.54
C TYR A 63 -7.83 -7.00 2.70
N LEU A 64 -8.85 -6.52 3.37
CA LEU A 64 -10.03 -5.92 2.77
C LEU A 64 -9.80 -4.40 2.69
N PRO A 65 -9.67 -3.82 1.48
CA PRO A 65 -9.51 -2.39 1.32
C PRO A 65 -10.78 -1.64 1.72
N GLU A 66 -10.59 -0.51 2.38
CA GLU A 66 -11.60 0.54 2.47
C GLU A 66 -11.52 1.38 1.20
N LEU A 67 -12.66 1.56 0.53
CA LEU A 67 -12.77 2.25 -0.75
C LEU A 67 -13.48 3.58 -0.52
N ALA A 68 -12.80 4.69 -0.83
CA ALA A 68 -13.40 6.02 -0.80
C ALA A 68 -14.61 6.10 -1.75
N ASN A 69 -15.57 6.98 -1.46
CA ASN A 69 -16.82 7.11 -2.22
C ASN A 69 -16.62 7.29 -3.73
N PHE A 70 -15.60 8.02 -4.16
CA PHE A 70 -15.28 8.20 -5.56
C PHE A 70 -14.64 6.94 -6.18
N LEU A 71 -13.88 6.14 -5.43
CA LEU A 71 -13.36 4.85 -5.91
C LEU A 71 -14.51 3.86 -6.11
N VAL A 72 -15.46 3.81 -5.16
CA VAL A 72 -16.71 3.06 -5.32
C VAL A 72 -17.43 3.51 -6.59
N GLY A 73 -17.58 4.81 -6.78
CA GLY A 73 -18.18 5.39 -7.99
C GLY A 73 -17.52 4.96 -9.29
N ARG A 74 -16.19 4.96 -9.31
CA ARG A 74 -15.41 4.54 -10.48
C ARG A 74 -15.54 3.04 -10.75
N ILE A 75 -15.58 2.19 -9.71
CA ILE A 75 -15.86 0.75 -9.85
C ILE A 75 -17.25 0.52 -10.44
N LEU A 76 -18.27 1.26 -9.97
CA LEU A 76 -19.64 1.17 -10.48
C LEU A 76 -19.82 1.69 -11.91
N ALA A 77 -18.87 2.50 -12.38
CA ALA A 77 -18.86 3.07 -13.73
C ALA A 77 -17.95 2.30 -14.70
N GLU A 78 -17.14 1.35 -14.22
CA GLU A 78 -16.16 0.63 -15.02
C GLU A 78 -16.85 -0.27 -16.05
N PRO A 79 -16.67 -0.05 -17.37
CA PRO A 79 -17.27 -0.91 -18.39
C PRO A 79 -16.53 -2.23 -18.60
N ASP A 80 -15.29 -2.38 -18.13
CA ASP A 80 -14.46 -3.57 -18.39
C ASP A 80 -15.03 -4.85 -17.74
N ALA A 81 -15.28 -5.85 -18.58
CA ALA A 81 -15.77 -7.17 -18.18
C ALA A 81 -14.85 -7.88 -17.17
N SER A 82 -13.55 -7.61 -17.18
CA SER A 82 -12.57 -8.22 -16.26
C SER A 82 -12.79 -7.80 -14.78
N THR A 83 -13.48 -6.68 -14.56
CA THR A 83 -13.77 -6.13 -13.23
C THR A 83 -15.16 -6.50 -12.70
N VAL A 84 -15.98 -7.16 -13.53
CA VAL A 84 -17.36 -7.54 -13.19
C VAL A 84 -17.46 -8.25 -11.84
N PRO A 85 -16.64 -9.28 -11.52
CA PRO A 85 -16.77 -9.96 -10.24
C PRO A 85 -16.56 -9.05 -9.02
N GLY A 86 -15.62 -8.09 -9.13
CA GLY A 86 -15.37 -7.11 -8.08
C GLY A 86 -16.50 -6.10 -7.93
N ARG A 87 -17.04 -5.63 -9.06
CA ARG A 87 -18.17 -4.70 -9.12
C ARG A 87 -19.45 -5.32 -8.57
N ASP A 88 -19.80 -6.53 -9.00
CA ASP A 88 -21.01 -7.23 -8.57
C ASP A 88 -21.02 -7.44 -7.04
N ARG A 89 -19.85 -7.78 -6.48
CA ARG A 89 -19.69 -7.94 -5.03
C ARG A 89 -19.88 -6.64 -4.27
N LEU A 90 -19.38 -5.53 -4.82
CA LEU A 90 -19.58 -4.20 -4.26
C LEU A 90 -21.05 -3.76 -4.36
N GLU A 91 -21.72 -4.04 -5.48
CA GLU A 91 -23.16 -3.78 -5.65
C GLU A 91 -24.01 -4.55 -4.64
N GLU A 92 -23.70 -5.83 -4.40
CA GLU A 92 -24.37 -6.64 -3.37
C GLU A 92 -24.25 -5.99 -1.97
N TRP A 93 -23.08 -5.45 -1.63
CA TRP A 93 -22.86 -4.78 -0.34
C TRP A 93 -23.65 -3.49 -0.23
N ILE A 94 -23.71 -2.71 -1.30
CA ILE A 94 -24.51 -1.49 -1.37
C ILE A 94 -26.00 -1.82 -1.21
N ASP A 95 -26.50 -2.81 -1.95
CA ASP A 95 -27.91 -3.22 -1.92
C ASP A 95 -28.34 -3.74 -0.54
N ARG A 96 -27.42 -4.40 0.18
CA ARG A 96 -27.66 -4.86 1.55
C ARG A 96 -27.47 -3.75 2.61
N GLY A 97 -26.89 -2.62 2.24
CA GLY A 97 -26.55 -1.53 3.16
C GLY A 97 -25.52 -1.92 4.23
N ILE A 98 -24.67 -2.91 3.94
CA ILE A 98 -23.66 -3.43 4.88
C ILE A 98 -22.34 -2.75 4.60
N ALA A 99 -21.74 -2.15 5.64
CA ALA A 99 -20.41 -1.55 5.56
C ALA A 99 -20.25 -0.52 4.42
N VAL A 100 -21.34 0.17 4.08
CA VAL A 100 -21.34 1.29 3.12
C VAL A 100 -21.84 2.54 3.82
N THR A 101 -21.16 3.65 3.54
CA THR A 101 -21.45 4.97 4.11
C THR A 101 -21.23 6.03 3.05
N PRO A 102 -21.63 7.28 3.27
CA PRO A 102 -21.27 8.37 2.36
C PRO A 102 -19.75 8.57 2.16
N PHE A 103 -18.90 8.08 3.07
CA PHE A 103 -17.44 8.06 2.86
C PHE A 103 -16.98 7.01 1.85
N GLY A 104 -17.77 5.97 1.61
CA GLY A 104 -17.44 4.84 0.75
C GLY A 104 -17.76 3.48 1.37
N ALA A 105 -17.15 2.44 0.82
CA ALA A 105 -17.25 1.07 1.32
C ALA A 105 -16.14 0.80 2.34
N VAL A 106 -16.52 0.42 3.55
CA VAL A 106 -15.62 0.17 4.67
C VAL A 106 -15.55 -1.33 4.99
N LYS A 107 -14.70 -1.74 5.92
CA LYS A 107 -14.66 -3.12 6.38
C LYS A 107 -15.93 -3.45 7.17
N PRO A 108 -16.56 -4.61 6.95
CA PRO A 108 -17.59 -5.11 7.84
C PRO A 108 -17.08 -5.19 9.28
N PRO A 109 -17.88 -4.80 10.29
CA PRO A 109 -17.41 -4.72 11.66
C PRO A 109 -16.83 -6.03 12.22
N LEU A 110 -17.39 -7.20 11.87
CA LEU A 110 -16.84 -8.50 12.24
C LEU A 110 -15.46 -8.75 11.60
N TYR A 111 -15.28 -8.37 10.34
CA TYR A 111 -14.00 -8.47 9.67
C TYR A 111 -12.96 -7.57 10.36
N ASP A 112 -13.31 -6.33 10.70
CA ASP A 112 -12.39 -5.40 11.39
C ASP A 112 -11.99 -5.92 12.78
N LEU A 113 -12.93 -6.51 13.52
CA LEU A 113 -12.62 -7.18 14.80
C LEU A 113 -11.62 -8.32 14.60
N LEU A 114 -11.89 -9.24 13.66
CA LEU A 114 -10.99 -10.36 13.39
C LEU A 114 -9.61 -9.86 12.92
N TYR A 115 -9.59 -8.86 12.05
CA TYR A 115 -8.36 -8.29 11.51
C TYR A 115 -7.51 -7.62 12.61
N THR A 116 -8.13 -7.02 13.62
CA THR A 116 -7.43 -6.33 14.71
C THR A 116 -7.01 -7.26 15.85
N GLN A 117 -7.73 -8.36 16.08
CA GLN A 117 -7.51 -9.25 17.23
C GLN A 117 -6.78 -10.56 16.86
N ALA A 118 -6.89 -11.03 15.62
CA ALA A 118 -6.22 -12.27 15.21
C ALA A 118 -4.71 -12.05 15.03
N THR A 119 -3.92 -13.06 15.40
CA THR A 119 -2.48 -13.12 15.12
C THR A 119 -2.21 -14.13 14.01
N ASP A 120 -1.10 -13.93 13.28
CA ASP A 120 -0.62 -14.84 12.22
C ASP A 120 -1.61 -15.17 11.08
N PHE A 121 -2.61 -14.31 10.82
CA PHE A 121 -3.62 -14.57 9.78
C PHE A 121 -3.23 -13.98 8.40
N PHE A 122 -2.46 -12.89 8.39
CA PHE A 122 -2.22 -12.12 7.17
C PHE A 122 -1.49 -12.96 6.12
N GLY A 123 -2.10 -13.03 4.96
CA GLY A 123 -1.72 -13.85 3.83
C GLY A 123 -1.75 -15.36 4.08
N LYS A 124 -2.38 -15.83 5.14
CA LYS A 124 -2.42 -17.26 5.53
C LYS A 124 -3.83 -17.81 5.66
N SER A 125 -4.73 -17.05 6.29
CA SER A 125 -6.09 -17.52 6.61
C SER A 125 -7.05 -17.30 5.44
N GLU A 126 -7.60 -18.39 4.90
CA GLU A 126 -8.64 -18.34 3.86
C GLU A 126 -9.95 -17.74 4.37
N ALA A 127 -10.21 -17.79 5.68
CA ALA A 127 -11.38 -17.14 6.29
C ALA A 127 -11.32 -15.60 6.20
N MET A 128 -10.12 -15.03 6.02
CA MET A 128 -9.90 -13.60 5.86
C MET A 128 -9.77 -13.19 4.39
N LEU A 129 -10.06 -14.09 3.43
CA LEU A 129 -9.90 -13.81 2.01
C LEU A 129 -10.73 -12.58 1.59
N CYS A 130 -10.07 -11.66 0.92
CA CYS A 130 -10.67 -10.45 0.41
C CYS A 130 -11.79 -10.81 -0.58
N PRO A 131 -13.01 -10.23 -0.44
CA PRO A 131 -14.14 -10.51 -1.32
C PRO A 131 -13.89 -10.12 -2.78
N TYR A 132 -12.90 -9.26 -3.05
CA TYR A 132 -12.52 -8.86 -4.40
C TYR A 132 -11.43 -9.75 -5.02
N TYR A 133 -10.98 -10.80 -4.31
CA TYR A 133 -10.03 -11.77 -4.86
C TYR A 133 -10.73 -12.69 -5.86
N ILE A 134 -10.21 -12.73 -7.09
CA ILE A 134 -10.66 -13.65 -8.12
C ILE A 134 -9.80 -14.92 -8.00
N LYS A 135 -10.43 -16.01 -7.59
CA LYS A 135 -9.72 -17.30 -7.37
C LYS A 135 -9.12 -17.81 -8.67
N GLU A 136 -9.86 -17.73 -9.78
CA GLU A 136 -9.35 -18.00 -11.10
C GLU A 136 -8.26 -16.96 -11.48
N GLY A 137 -7.00 -17.40 -11.56
CA GLY A 137 -5.86 -16.53 -11.87
C GLY A 137 -5.26 -15.80 -10.66
N GLY A 138 -5.95 -15.78 -9.51
CA GLY A 138 -5.45 -15.19 -8.27
C GLY A 138 -5.20 -13.69 -8.39
N LEU A 139 -6.12 -12.98 -9.03
CA LEU A 139 -6.08 -11.54 -9.33
C LEU A 139 -7.10 -10.77 -8.47
N CYS A 140 -7.18 -9.46 -8.67
CA CYS A 140 -8.12 -8.59 -7.95
C CYS A 140 -9.15 -8.02 -8.90
N GLY A 141 -10.43 -8.27 -8.62
CA GLY A 141 -11.54 -7.78 -9.44
C GLY A 141 -11.76 -6.26 -9.39
N ILE A 142 -11.05 -5.56 -8.50
CA ILE A 142 -11.06 -4.09 -8.43
C ILE A 142 -9.67 -3.49 -8.70
N TRP A 143 -8.77 -4.21 -9.39
CA TRP A 143 -7.37 -3.79 -9.58
C TRP A 143 -7.24 -2.34 -10.07
N GLN A 144 -8.06 -1.95 -11.05
CA GLN A 144 -8.05 -0.62 -11.67
C GLN A 144 -8.50 0.51 -10.72
N HIS A 145 -9.09 0.19 -9.57
CA HIS A 145 -9.63 1.17 -8.62
C HIS A 145 -9.30 0.79 -7.17
N ARG A 146 -8.20 0.06 -6.97
CA ARG A 146 -7.69 -0.28 -5.63
C ARG A 146 -7.42 0.98 -4.83
N ASN A 147 -7.65 0.89 -3.51
CA ASN A 147 -7.24 1.94 -2.61
C ASN A 147 -5.71 2.04 -2.50
N SER A 148 -5.25 3.12 -1.86
CA SER A 148 -3.86 3.48 -1.63
C SER A 148 -3.06 2.31 -1.08
N ILE A 149 -3.55 1.63 -0.04
CA ILE A 149 -2.88 0.49 0.59
C ILE A 149 -2.63 -0.64 -0.40
N CYS A 150 -3.67 -1.13 -1.08
CA CYS A 150 -3.53 -2.24 -2.03
C CYS A 150 -2.75 -1.87 -3.29
N ALA A 151 -2.77 -0.60 -3.68
CA ALA A 151 -2.05 -0.10 -4.85
C ALA A 151 -0.54 0.04 -4.60
N THR A 152 -0.14 0.30 -3.35
CA THR A 152 1.27 0.55 -2.99
C THR A 152 1.87 -0.53 -2.09
N TRP A 153 1.19 -1.66 -1.91
CA TRP A 153 1.68 -2.76 -1.08
C TRP A 153 2.64 -3.68 -1.86
N TYR A 154 3.88 -3.73 -1.40
CA TYR A 154 4.90 -4.66 -1.91
C TYR A 154 5.55 -5.42 -0.74
N CYS A 155 5.63 -6.74 -0.87
CA CYS A 155 6.26 -7.59 0.14
C CYS A 155 7.80 -7.57 0.06
N LYS A 156 8.35 -7.26 -1.13
CA LYS A 156 9.78 -7.22 -1.44
C LYS A 156 10.06 -6.00 -2.31
N HIS A 157 11.25 -5.43 -2.16
CA HIS A 157 11.60 -4.19 -2.85
C HIS A 157 12.90 -4.36 -3.65
N ASN A 158 12.91 -3.83 -4.86
CA ASN A 158 14.05 -3.84 -5.75
C ASN A 158 15.20 -3.02 -5.14
N ARG A 159 14.86 -1.85 -4.59
CA ARG A 159 15.74 -0.90 -3.89
C ARG A 159 15.71 -1.05 -2.35
N GLY A 160 15.35 -2.23 -1.83
CA GLY A 160 15.39 -2.50 -0.38
C GLY A 160 14.61 -1.49 0.47
N ALA A 161 15.24 -0.97 1.51
CA ALA A 161 14.66 0.01 2.44
C ALA A 161 14.31 1.35 1.76
N VAL A 162 15.06 1.75 0.73
CA VAL A 162 14.77 2.95 -0.07
C VAL A 162 13.43 2.78 -0.80
N GLY A 163 13.26 1.64 -1.48
CA GLY A 163 11.99 1.27 -2.12
C GLY A 163 10.84 1.23 -1.12
N PHE A 164 11.03 0.55 0.00
CA PHE A 164 10.04 0.48 1.08
C PHE A 164 9.61 1.87 1.58
N THR A 165 10.57 2.78 1.78
CA THR A 165 10.31 4.15 2.23
C THR A 165 9.47 4.91 1.21
N PHE A 166 9.84 4.85 -0.07
CA PHE A 166 9.06 5.49 -1.13
C PHE A 166 7.61 5.00 -1.16
N TRP A 167 7.38 3.69 -1.25
CA TRP A 167 6.03 3.14 -1.33
C TRP A 167 5.19 3.43 -0.08
N ARG A 168 5.81 3.41 1.10
CA ARG A 168 5.14 3.79 2.37
C ARG A 168 4.76 5.26 2.41
N THR A 169 5.60 6.15 1.90
CA THR A 169 5.30 7.59 1.85
C THR A 169 4.20 7.87 0.82
N LEU A 170 4.30 7.26 -0.36
CA LEU A 170 3.28 7.35 -1.40
C LEU A 170 1.92 6.79 -0.91
N GLN A 171 1.92 5.66 -0.21
CA GLN A 171 0.72 5.07 0.41
C GLN A 171 0.00 6.07 1.32
N LYS A 172 0.75 6.81 2.13
CA LYS A 172 0.20 7.82 3.05
C LYS A 172 -0.33 9.02 2.30
N MET A 173 0.40 9.52 1.30
CA MET A 173 -0.03 10.65 0.46
C MET A 173 -1.34 10.32 -0.26
N LEU A 174 -1.42 9.17 -0.93
CA LEU A 174 -2.64 8.73 -1.61
C LEU A 174 -3.78 8.47 -0.63
N GLY A 175 -3.51 7.87 0.53
CA GLY A 175 -4.52 7.67 1.58
C GLY A 175 -5.09 8.98 2.13
N MET A 176 -4.26 10.02 2.22
CA MET A 176 -4.71 11.37 2.58
C MET A 176 -5.56 11.99 1.46
N ALA A 177 -5.14 11.87 0.19
CA ALA A 177 -5.94 12.31 -0.94
C ALA A 177 -7.31 11.62 -0.97
N GLU A 178 -7.36 10.29 -0.78
CA GLU A 178 -8.60 9.52 -0.67
C GLU A 178 -9.53 10.08 0.41
N ARG A 179 -8.99 10.36 1.61
CA ARG A 179 -9.76 10.90 2.74
C ARG A 179 -10.31 12.30 2.43
N TYR A 180 -9.49 13.23 1.96
CA TYR A 180 -9.93 14.60 1.70
C TYR A 180 -10.92 14.68 0.54
N LEU A 181 -10.67 13.93 -0.54
CA LEU A 181 -11.58 13.88 -1.68
C LEU A 181 -12.92 13.23 -1.31
N ALA A 182 -12.93 12.23 -0.42
CA ALA A 182 -14.16 11.65 0.08
C ALA A 182 -15.00 12.68 0.86
N VAL A 183 -14.37 13.44 1.76
CA VAL A 183 -15.02 14.54 2.51
C VAL A 183 -15.52 15.62 1.54
N TRP A 184 -14.69 16.00 0.57
CA TRP A 184 -15.06 17.00 -0.42
C TRP A 184 -16.30 16.58 -1.22
N CYS A 185 -16.39 15.32 -1.67
CA CYS A 185 -17.58 14.80 -2.34
C CYS A 185 -18.83 14.87 -1.44
N ILE A 186 -18.70 14.57 -0.14
CA ILE A 186 -19.82 14.72 0.82
C ILE A 186 -20.31 16.17 0.87
N LEU A 187 -19.40 17.15 0.87
CA LEU A 187 -19.75 18.57 0.86
C LEU A 187 -20.40 19.00 -0.46
N GLN A 188 -19.95 18.47 -1.60
CA GLN A 188 -20.51 18.82 -2.91
C GLN A 188 -21.94 18.30 -3.13
N LEU A 189 -22.30 17.18 -2.51
CA LEU A 189 -23.54 16.46 -2.83
C LEU A 189 -24.68 16.66 -1.83
N ASP A 190 -24.52 17.52 -0.82
CA ASP A 190 -25.53 17.85 0.19
C ASP A 190 -26.34 16.65 0.73
N LEU A 191 -25.74 15.94 1.69
CA LEU A 191 -26.43 14.88 2.45
C LEU A 191 -27.51 15.43 3.42
N GLY A 192 -27.58 16.75 3.62
CA GLY A 192 -28.39 17.40 4.63
C GLY A 192 -27.70 17.55 5.99
N ALA A 193 -28.08 18.59 6.73
CA ALA A 193 -27.42 19.00 7.98
C ALA A 193 -27.37 17.91 9.06
N THR A 194 -28.43 17.08 9.17
CA THR A 194 -28.48 15.99 10.14
C THR A 194 -27.43 14.92 9.86
N ALA A 195 -27.26 14.54 8.58
CA ALA A 195 -26.25 13.59 8.15
C ALA A 195 -24.84 14.16 8.39
N LEU A 196 -24.61 15.43 8.05
CA LEU A 196 -23.33 16.11 8.29
C LEU A 196 -22.97 16.15 9.79
N LYS A 197 -23.92 16.49 10.66
CA LYS A 197 -23.70 16.49 12.12
C LYS A 197 -23.33 15.09 12.66
N LYS A 198 -23.89 14.03 12.05
CA LYS A 198 -23.59 12.65 12.40
C LYS A 198 -22.21 12.21 11.90
N LEU A 199 -21.85 12.57 10.67
CA LEU A 199 -20.57 12.21 10.03
C LEU A 199 -19.38 12.99 10.61
N PHE A 200 -19.62 14.24 11.02
CA PHE A 200 -18.64 15.19 11.56
C PHE A 200 -19.12 15.72 12.93
N PRO A 201 -19.06 14.90 13.99
CA PRO A 201 -19.52 15.31 15.30
C PRO A 201 -18.64 16.44 15.86
N VAL A 202 -19.25 17.59 16.15
CA VAL A 202 -18.56 18.80 16.65
C VAL A 202 -17.83 18.55 17.97
N GLU A 203 -18.39 17.68 18.81
CA GLU A 203 -17.85 17.35 20.12
C GLU A 203 -16.56 16.52 20.04
N ASN A 204 -16.33 15.83 18.91
CA ASN A 204 -15.12 15.03 18.71
C ASN A 204 -14.71 15.01 17.22
N PRO A 205 -14.11 16.11 16.71
CA PRO A 205 -13.78 16.24 15.29
C PRO A 205 -12.78 15.18 14.81
N ASN A 206 -11.95 14.64 15.70
CA ASN A 206 -11.00 13.56 15.40
C ASN A 206 -11.68 12.21 15.11
N GLN A 207 -12.99 12.08 15.37
CA GLN A 207 -13.78 10.88 15.05
C GLN A 207 -14.58 11.01 13.75
N ALA A 208 -14.36 12.05 12.94
CA ALA A 208 -15.00 12.16 11.63
C ALA A 208 -14.72 10.93 10.75
N GLY A 209 -15.79 10.23 10.37
CA GLY A 209 -15.74 8.95 9.64
C GLY A 209 -15.33 7.71 10.46
N ALA A 210 -14.89 7.88 11.70
CA ALA A 210 -14.50 6.78 12.58
C ALA A 210 -15.71 6.26 13.38
N MET A 211 -16.59 5.48 12.75
CA MET A 211 -17.62 4.73 13.48
C MET A 211 -17.03 3.48 14.12
N ARG A 212 -16.20 3.64 15.16
CA ARG A 212 -15.87 2.54 16.07
C ARG A 212 -16.91 2.48 17.19
N THR A 213 -18.12 2.08 16.82
CA THR A 213 -19.17 1.75 17.79
C THR A 213 -18.95 0.31 18.26
N PRO A 214 -19.15 -0.01 19.55
CA PRO A 214 -19.20 -1.40 20.00
C PRO A 214 -20.14 -2.22 19.11
N LEU A 215 -19.68 -3.41 18.69
CA LEU A 215 -20.48 -4.32 17.88
C LEU A 215 -21.78 -4.67 18.61
N ASN A 216 -22.92 -4.39 17.98
CA ASN A 216 -24.20 -4.91 18.43
C ASN A 216 -24.53 -6.25 17.75
N ALA A 217 -25.55 -6.95 18.28
CA ALA A 217 -25.96 -8.27 17.75
C ALA A 217 -26.27 -8.23 16.24
N LYS A 218 -26.98 -7.20 15.77
CA LYS A 218 -27.30 -7.04 14.34
C LYS A 218 -26.03 -6.92 13.50
N GLN A 219 -25.05 -6.15 13.95
CA GLN A 219 -23.78 -5.99 13.24
C GLN A 219 -22.94 -7.27 13.22
N LEU A 220 -23.01 -8.10 14.27
CA LEU A 220 -22.39 -9.43 14.28
C LEU A 220 -23.04 -10.36 13.26
N ASP A 221 -24.35 -10.28 13.10
CA ASP A 221 -25.13 -11.05 12.13
C ASP A 221 -25.07 -10.46 10.70
N GLY A 222 -24.30 -9.38 10.48
CA GLY A 222 -24.21 -8.71 9.18
C GLY A 222 -25.51 -8.04 8.76
N ILE A 223 -26.32 -7.59 9.71
CA ILE A 223 -27.59 -6.88 9.50
C ILE A 223 -27.37 -5.38 9.69
N LYS A 224 -27.88 -4.57 8.76
CA LYS A 224 -27.79 -3.11 8.82
C LYS A 224 -28.60 -2.53 9.99
N ASP A 225 -28.06 -1.45 10.56
CA ASP A 225 -28.79 -0.60 11.50
C ASP A 225 -29.60 0.44 10.70
N GLU A 226 -30.89 0.18 10.49
CA GLU A 226 -31.78 1.00 9.65
C GLU A 226 -31.87 2.47 10.10
N ASP A 227 -31.86 2.72 11.40
CA ASP A 227 -32.01 4.08 11.94
C ASP A 227 -30.73 4.88 11.70
N ASN A 228 -29.58 4.27 12.01
CA ASN A 228 -28.29 4.90 11.72
C ASN A 228 -28.08 5.07 10.20
N TYR A 229 -28.46 4.07 9.40
CA TYR A 229 -28.32 4.10 7.95
C TYR A 229 -29.11 5.24 7.32
N ARG A 230 -30.40 5.39 7.68
CA ARG A 230 -31.27 6.47 7.21
C ARG A 230 -30.73 7.86 7.57
N VAL A 231 -30.19 8.02 8.78
CA VAL A 231 -29.58 9.29 9.20
C VAL A 231 -28.32 9.61 8.40
N LEU A 232 -27.47 8.62 8.13
CA LEU A 232 -26.21 8.82 7.39
C LEU A 232 -26.44 9.22 5.94
N TRP A 233 -27.40 8.59 5.27
CA TRP A 233 -27.64 8.80 3.85
C TRP A 233 -28.51 10.03 3.55
N GLY A 234 -29.34 10.47 4.50
CA GLY A 234 -30.08 11.72 4.40
C GLY A 234 -30.82 11.87 3.06
N ASN A 235 -30.51 12.94 2.32
CA ASN A 235 -31.12 13.24 1.02
C ASN A 235 -30.85 12.19 -0.08
N TRP A 236 -29.87 11.31 0.11
CA TRP A 236 -29.46 10.28 -0.84
C TRP A 236 -29.88 8.86 -0.46
N LEU A 237 -30.72 8.72 0.57
CA LEU A 237 -31.27 7.41 0.95
C LEU A 237 -32.02 6.77 -0.23
N GLY A 238 -31.67 5.52 -0.54
CA GLY A 238 -32.21 4.76 -1.68
C GLY A 238 -31.59 5.13 -3.04
N ARG A 239 -30.59 6.02 -3.06
CA ARG A 239 -29.84 6.47 -4.25
C ARG A 239 -28.33 6.31 -4.06
N GLU A 240 -27.91 5.35 -3.25
CA GLU A 240 -26.51 5.17 -2.83
C GLU A 240 -25.57 4.90 -4.01
N LYS A 241 -26.00 4.07 -4.97
CA LYS A 241 -25.22 3.80 -6.19
C LYS A 241 -25.02 5.07 -7.03
N ASP A 242 -26.07 5.89 -7.16
CA ASP A 242 -26.00 7.14 -7.91
C ASP A 242 -25.12 8.18 -7.20
N TYR A 243 -25.22 8.28 -5.87
CA TYR A 243 -24.34 9.10 -5.04
C TYR A 243 -22.88 8.78 -5.36
N TYR A 244 -22.50 7.50 -5.27
CA TYR A 244 -21.14 7.08 -5.55
C TYR A 244 -20.71 7.39 -6.99
N ARG A 245 -21.55 7.11 -7.99
CA ARG A 245 -21.23 7.42 -9.39
C ARG A 245 -20.93 8.91 -9.59
N VAL A 246 -21.70 9.79 -8.95
CA VAL A 246 -21.43 11.24 -9.01
C VAL A 246 -20.11 11.59 -8.30
N CYS A 247 -19.80 11.00 -7.13
CA CYS A 247 -18.48 11.16 -6.50
C CYS A 247 -17.34 10.75 -7.44
N GLY A 248 -17.50 9.61 -8.12
CA GLY A 248 -16.56 9.12 -9.12
C GLY A 248 -16.34 10.11 -10.24
N GLN A 249 -17.42 10.69 -10.79
CA GLN A 249 -17.35 11.71 -11.84
C GLN A 249 -16.65 12.99 -11.38
N LEU A 250 -16.98 13.49 -10.17
CA LEU A 250 -16.38 14.69 -9.60
C LEU A 250 -14.86 14.57 -9.48
N VAL A 251 -14.35 13.43 -9.05
CA VAL A 251 -12.91 13.22 -8.84
C VAL A 251 -12.16 12.85 -10.11
N SER A 252 -12.81 12.17 -11.06
CA SER A 252 -12.15 11.67 -12.28
C SER A 252 -11.55 12.77 -13.17
N GLY A 253 -12.06 14.00 -13.06
CA GLY A 253 -11.59 15.14 -13.83
C GLY A 253 -10.58 16.02 -13.11
N LEU A 254 -10.17 15.68 -11.89
CA LEU A 254 -9.26 16.53 -11.11
C LEU A 254 -7.79 16.31 -11.50
N SER A 255 -7.09 17.41 -11.78
CA SER A 255 -5.62 17.42 -11.83
C SER A 255 -5.01 17.24 -10.45
N TRP A 256 -3.72 16.88 -10.37
CA TRP A 256 -3.04 16.73 -9.09
C TRP A 256 -3.04 18.04 -8.29
N GLU A 257 -2.84 19.19 -8.95
CA GLU A 257 -2.88 20.49 -8.27
C GLU A 257 -4.25 20.78 -7.63
N GLN A 258 -5.36 20.43 -8.30
CA GLN A 258 -6.69 20.56 -7.70
C GLN A 258 -6.89 19.62 -6.51
N VAL A 259 -6.30 18.42 -6.56
CA VAL A 259 -6.30 17.50 -5.42
C VAL A 259 -5.51 18.10 -4.24
N LEU A 260 -4.36 18.74 -4.51
CA LEU A 260 -3.56 19.45 -3.50
C LEU A 260 -4.32 20.65 -2.91
N ASP A 261 -5.08 21.39 -3.72
CA ASP A 261 -5.94 22.48 -3.22
C ASP A 261 -7.03 21.98 -2.28
N ILE A 262 -7.68 20.86 -2.61
CA ILE A 262 -8.70 20.24 -1.75
C ILE A 262 -8.08 19.67 -0.47
N GLY A 263 -6.92 19.01 -0.58
CA GLY A 263 -6.22 18.41 0.56
C GLY A 263 -5.47 19.42 1.44
N GLY A 264 -5.25 20.63 0.95
CA GLY A 264 -4.61 21.72 1.68
C GLY A 264 -3.17 21.42 2.10
N ILE A 265 -2.75 22.04 3.21
CA ILE A 265 -1.36 22.05 3.69
C ILE A 265 -0.86 20.63 3.99
N GLU A 266 -1.69 19.80 4.63
CA GLU A 266 -1.29 18.46 5.05
C GLU A 266 -0.95 17.58 3.83
N LEU A 267 -1.77 17.63 2.78
CA LEU A 267 -1.48 16.87 1.56
C LEU A 267 -0.27 17.42 0.80
N ARG A 268 -0.11 18.75 0.73
CA ARG A 268 1.07 19.39 0.11
C ARG A 268 2.37 19.05 0.84
N MET A 269 2.34 18.88 2.16
CA MET A 269 3.50 18.38 2.91
C MET A 269 3.84 16.94 2.51
N MET A 270 2.84 16.07 2.42
CA MET A 270 3.06 14.68 2.00
C MET A 270 3.53 14.55 0.56
N ASP A 271 3.08 15.42 -0.33
CA ASP A 271 3.55 15.52 -1.71
C ASP A 271 5.07 15.79 -1.76
N ARG A 272 5.54 16.79 -1.00
CA ARG A 272 6.99 17.09 -0.89
C ARG A 272 7.80 15.92 -0.35
N LEU A 273 7.32 15.26 0.71
CA LEU A 273 8.00 14.08 1.27
C LEU A 273 8.02 12.90 0.29
N THR A 274 6.96 12.76 -0.52
CA THR A 274 6.90 11.71 -1.55
C THR A 274 7.88 12.02 -2.68
N LEU A 275 8.01 13.28 -3.08
CA LEU A 275 8.99 13.72 -4.08
C LEU A 275 10.43 13.48 -3.60
N GLU A 276 10.75 13.79 -2.34
CA GLU A 276 12.07 13.50 -1.75
C GLU A 276 12.35 11.98 -1.73
N ALA A 277 11.37 11.18 -1.30
CA ALA A 277 11.50 9.73 -1.31
C ALA A 277 11.67 9.16 -2.75
N TYR A 278 11.02 9.77 -3.74
CA TYR A 278 11.20 9.44 -5.15
C TYR A 278 12.61 9.77 -5.65
N GLN A 279 13.14 10.95 -5.30
CA GLN A 279 14.51 11.33 -5.67
C GLN A 279 15.53 10.32 -5.14
N ASN A 280 15.36 9.89 -3.88
CA ASN A 280 16.19 8.83 -3.30
C ASN A 280 16.00 7.48 -4.02
N LEU A 281 14.78 7.14 -4.42
CA LEU A 281 14.47 5.91 -5.15
C LEU A 281 15.19 5.82 -6.50
N VAL A 282 15.31 6.93 -7.22
CA VAL A 282 15.95 6.97 -8.55
C VAL A 282 17.44 7.31 -8.50
N SER A 283 17.94 7.82 -7.37
CA SER A 283 19.36 8.13 -7.20
C SER A 283 20.23 6.87 -7.24
N GLU A 284 21.35 6.97 -7.94
CA GLU A 284 22.42 5.95 -7.96
C GLU A 284 23.63 6.35 -7.13
N GLU A 285 23.57 7.49 -6.43
CA GLU A 285 24.67 8.01 -5.64
C GLU A 285 25.02 7.09 -4.47
N ILE A 286 26.32 6.89 -4.27
CA ILE A 286 26.86 6.15 -3.13
C ILE A 286 27.37 7.19 -2.12
N PRO A 287 26.93 7.13 -0.85
CA PRO A 287 27.44 8.03 0.18
C PRO A 287 28.97 7.98 0.26
N PRO A 288 29.65 9.11 0.45
CA PRO A 288 31.12 9.16 0.46
C PRO A 288 31.74 8.46 1.66
N ARG A 289 30.96 8.24 2.72
CA ARG A 289 31.34 7.57 3.96
C ARG A 289 30.22 6.63 4.37
N LEU A 290 30.58 5.37 4.60
CA LEU A 290 29.66 4.32 4.98
C LEU A 290 30.16 3.62 6.23
N GLN A 291 29.21 3.17 7.04
CA GLN A 291 29.45 2.28 8.16
C GLN A 291 28.55 1.03 8.08
N SER A 292 28.93 -0.03 8.77
CA SER A 292 28.08 -1.21 8.95
C SER A 292 26.74 -0.83 9.60
N GLY A 293 25.64 -1.30 9.00
CA GLY A 293 24.29 -1.08 9.50
C GLY A 293 23.88 -2.07 10.59
N THR A 294 22.66 -1.91 11.12
CA THR A 294 22.07 -2.86 12.05
C THR A 294 21.18 -3.85 11.32
N PHE A 295 21.41 -5.14 11.54
CA PHE A 295 20.62 -6.23 10.96
C PHE A 295 20.66 -7.48 11.86
N GLN A 296 19.73 -8.41 11.64
CA GLN A 296 19.65 -9.66 12.41
C GLN A 296 19.98 -10.86 11.53
N ILE A 297 20.86 -11.74 11.99
CA ILE A 297 21.12 -13.02 11.33
C ILE A 297 20.05 -14.02 11.79
N ILE A 298 19.07 -14.29 10.95
CA ILE A 298 17.98 -15.25 11.25
C ILE A 298 18.50 -16.69 11.12
N ARG A 299 19.43 -16.94 10.19
CA ARG A 299 20.02 -18.26 9.98
C ARG A 299 21.46 -18.16 9.52
N SER A 300 22.32 -18.98 10.13
CA SER A 300 23.70 -19.17 9.69
C SER A 300 23.86 -20.49 8.96
N GLY A 301 24.32 -20.43 7.71
CA GLY A 301 24.77 -21.58 6.94
C GLY A 301 26.30 -21.56 6.76
N SER A 302 26.87 -22.65 6.26
CA SER A 302 28.32 -22.77 6.06
C SER A 302 28.87 -21.74 5.06
N ASN A 303 28.08 -21.36 4.05
CA ASN A 303 28.50 -20.45 2.97
C ASN A 303 27.65 -19.17 2.88
N ARG A 304 26.44 -19.16 3.44
CA ARG A 304 25.52 -18.01 3.37
C ARG A 304 24.78 -17.81 4.69
N HIS A 305 24.53 -16.55 5.01
CA HIS A 305 23.66 -16.14 6.10
C HIS A 305 22.33 -15.64 5.52
N LEU A 306 21.23 -15.89 6.24
CA LEU A 306 19.96 -15.24 5.98
C LEU A 306 19.82 -14.10 6.98
N VAL A 307 19.68 -12.88 6.46
CA VAL A 307 19.77 -11.64 7.22
C VAL A 307 18.48 -10.84 7.05
N GLU A 308 17.90 -10.39 8.15
CA GLU A 308 16.81 -9.42 8.17
C GLU A 308 17.36 -8.02 8.36
N THR A 309 16.94 -7.08 7.51
CA THR A 309 17.36 -5.69 7.61
C THR A 309 16.15 -4.78 7.84
N TYR A 310 15.38 -4.49 6.80
CA TYR A 310 14.31 -3.47 6.81
C TYR A 310 12.89 -4.07 6.86
N SER A 311 12.73 -5.35 6.54
CA SER A 311 11.45 -6.04 6.47
C SER A 311 11.60 -7.54 6.69
N ILE A 312 10.71 -8.10 7.53
CA ILE A 312 10.60 -9.55 7.77
C ILE A 312 10.22 -10.35 6.50
N TYR A 313 9.63 -9.69 5.51
CA TYR A 313 9.16 -10.32 4.26
C TYR A 313 10.21 -10.38 3.16
N ASP A 314 11.33 -9.65 3.31
CA ASP A 314 12.40 -9.59 2.32
C ASP A 314 13.79 -9.85 2.93
N PRO A 315 13.99 -11.02 3.57
CA PRO A 315 15.30 -11.36 4.11
C PRO A 315 16.32 -11.56 3.00
N LEU A 316 17.55 -11.11 3.24
CA LEU A 316 18.67 -11.20 2.33
C LEU A 316 19.47 -12.48 2.55
N SER A 317 19.74 -13.21 1.47
CA SER A 317 20.76 -14.26 1.49
C SER A 317 22.13 -13.64 1.19
N MET A 318 23.00 -13.55 2.19
CA MET A 318 24.33 -12.93 2.08
C MET A 318 25.45 -13.98 2.08
N PRO A 319 26.43 -13.92 1.17
CA PRO A 319 27.64 -14.75 1.24
C PRO A 319 28.42 -14.48 2.54
N ARG A 320 29.00 -15.53 3.13
CA ARG A 320 29.81 -15.41 4.35
C ARG A 320 30.99 -14.44 4.18
N GLN A 321 31.71 -14.53 3.06
CA GLN A 321 32.82 -13.62 2.75
C GLN A 321 32.40 -12.14 2.77
N LEU A 322 31.17 -11.83 2.36
CA LEU A 322 30.67 -10.47 2.39
C LEU A 322 30.41 -9.98 3.83
N MET A 323 29.96 -10.88 4.71
CA MET A 323 29.77 -10.56 6.13
C MET A 323 31.09 -10.26 6.83
N GLU A 324 32.16 -10.98 6.48
CA GLU A 324 33.49 -10.87 7.08
C GLU A 324 34.20 -9.54 6.74
N VAL A 325 33.70 -8.79 5.76
CA VAL A 325 34.29 -7.52 5.32
C VAL A 325 33.44 -6.30 5.69
N LEU A 326 32.29 -6.47 6.33
CA LEU A 326 31.42 -5.33 6.68
C LEU A 326 32.08 -4.35 7.65
N ASP A 327 32.95 -4.85 8.53
CA ASP A 327 33.66 -4.03 9.52
C ASP A 327 34.71 -3.09 8.91
N TYR A 328 35.09 -3.28 7.65
CA TYR A 328 35.94 -2.31 6.93
C TYR A 328 35.19 -1.00 6.65
N PHE A 329 33.85 -1.03 6.64
CA PHE A 329 33.01 0.15 6.60
C PHE A 329 32.80 0.64 8.03
N ASP A 330 33.70 1.51 8.48
CA ASP A 330 33.75 2.07 9.84
C ASP A 330 33.59 3.61 9.85
N GLY A 331 33.13 4.20 8.74
CA GLY A 331 32.98 5.65 8.57
C GLY A 331 34.14 6.35 7.86
N ARG A 332 35.22 5.62 7.53
CA ARG A 332 36.24 6.12 6.60
C ARG A 332 35.66 6.35 5.18
N PRO A 333 36.37 7.04 4.27
CA PRO A 333 35.93 7.20 2.89
C PRO A 333 35.63 5.84 2.25
N THR A 334 34.49 5.73 1.58
CA THR A 334 34.01 4.47 1.00
C THR A 334 35.02 3.87 0.02
N GLU A 335 35.70 4.68 -0.77
CA GLU A 335 36.74 4.23 -1.70
C GLU A 335 37.95 3.61 -0.96
N GLU A 336 38.37 4.18 0.17
CA GLU A 336 39.45 3.63 0.99
C GLU A 336 39.08 2.29 1.61
N ALA A 337 37.83 2.15 2.11
CA ALA A 337 37.33 0.90 2.64
C ALA A 337 37.32 -0.20 1.55
N VAL A 338 36.83 0.11 0.35
CA VAL A 338 36.78 -0.82 -0.77
C VAL A 338 38.19 -1.24 -1.21
N GLN A 339 39.13 -0.30 -1.28
CA GLN A 339 40.52 -0.60 -1.64
C GLN A 339 41.18 -1.52 -0.59
N ALA A 340 40.98 -1.25 0.70
CA ALA A 340 41.50 -2.11 1.77
C ALA A 340 40.91 -3.54 1.73
N ILE A 341 39.62 -3.68 1.41
CA ILE A 341 38.98 -5.00 1.23
C ILE A 341 39.62 -5.75 0.05
N TYR A 342 39.90 -5.05 -1.05
CA TYR A 342 40.57 -5.67 -2.19
C TYR A 342 41.99 -6.13 -1.81
N ASP A 343 42.78 -5.26 -1.21
CA ASP A 343 44.19 -5.53 -0.88
C ASP A 343 44.36 -6.65 0.17
N GLU A 344 43.46 -6.71 1.17
CA GLU A 344 43.59 -7.64 2.29
C GLU A 344 42.79 -8.94 2.14
N LYS A 345 41.71 -8.93 1.34
CA LYS A 345 40.77 -10.06 1.20
C LYS A 345 40.62 -10.57 -0.23
N ASP A 346 41.28 -9.93 -1.20
CA ASP A 346 41.15 -10.24 -2.63
C ASP A 346 39.68 -10.24 -3.09
N LEU A 347 38.87 -9.33 -2.51
CA LEU A 347 37.44 -9.23 -2.75
C LEU A 347 37.10 -7.92 -3.45
N ASN A 348 36.69 -8.01 -4.71
CA ASN A 348 36.28 -6.84 -5.50
C ASN A 348 34.79 -6.51 -5.27
N LEU A 349 34.52 -5.40 -4.57
CA LEU A 349 33.17 -4.88 -4.35
C LEU A 349 32.81 -3.83 -5.41
N THR A 350 31.96 -4.20 -6.36
CA THR A 350 31.47 -3.25 -7.37
C THR A 350 30.62 -2.13 -6.76
N ALA A 351 30.61 -0.95 -7.39
CA ALA A 351 29.74 0.17 -7.01
C ALA A 351 28.26 -0.23 -6.89
N GLY A 352 27.75 -1.04 -7.83
CA GLY A 352 26.37 -1.54 -7.79
C GLY A 352 26.09 -2.44 -6.58
N LEU A 353 27.06 -3.22 -6.12
CA LEU A 353 26.93 -4.02 -4.89
C LEU A 353 26.95 -3.13 -3.64
N ILE A 354 27.85 -2.15 -3.57
CA ILE A 354 27.91 -1.21 -2.44
C ILE A 354 26.59 -0.44 -2.33
N ARG A 355 26.11 0.11 -3.45
CA ARG A 355 24.79 0.77 -3.50
C ARG A 355 23.67 -0.15 -3.02
N LYS A 356 23.67 -1.41 -3.46
CA LYS A 356 22.68 -2.40 -3.01
C LYS A 356 22.79 -2.68 -1.51
N LEU A 357 23.98 -2.75 -0.93
CA LEU A 357 24.13 -2.93 0.52
C LEU A 357 23.62 -1.72 1.29
N THR A 358 23.84 -0.51 0.76
CA THR A 358 23.29 0.73 1.31
C THR A 358 21.76 0.78 1.21
N ASP A 359 21.20 0.50 0.03
CA ASP A 359 19.76 0.46 -0.24
C ASP A 359 19.01 -0.48 0.74
N PHE A 360 19.65 -1.59 1.10
CA PHE A 360 19.09 -2.59 2.01
C PHE A 360 19.47 -2.36 3.48
N GLN A 361 20.12 -1.23 3.81
CA GLN A 361 20.57 -0.86 5.16
C GLN A 361 21.56 -1.84 5.81
N VAL A 362 22.24 -2.67 5.00
CA VAL A 362 23.39 -3.46 5.43
C VAL A 362 24.60 -2.54 5.66
N LEU A 363 24.74 -1.53 4.80
CA LEU A 363 25.59 -0.37 5.04
C LEU A 363 24.70 0.86 5.22
N ARG A 364 25.18 1.87 5.95
CA ARG A 364 24.47 3.13 6.16
C ARG A 364 25.44 4.31 6.03
N PRO A 365 24.98 5.48 5.56
CA PRO A 365 25.75 6.71 5.68
C PRO A 365 26.13 6.94 7.14
N THR A 366 27.33 7.44 7.38
CA THR A 366 27.62 8.09 8.66
C THR A 366 26.96 9.46 8.65
N ASP A 367 26.12 9.76 9.64
CA ASP A 367 25.64 11.12 9.85
C ASP A 367 26.86 12.05 9.95
N SER A 368 26.82 13.17 9.22
CA SER A 368 27.91 14.17 9.19
C SER A 368 27.98 14.93 10.51
#